data_AF-A0A061DCU6-F1
#
_entry.id   AF-A0A061DCU6-F1
#
_cell.length_a   1.000
_cell.length_b   1.000
_cell.length_c   1.000
_cell.angle_alpha   90.00
_cell.angle_beta   90.00
_cell.angle_gamma   90.00
#
_symmetry.space_group_name_H-M   'P 1'
#
loop_
_entity.id
_entity.type
_entity.pdbx_description
1 polymer ?
#
loop_
_entity_poly.entity_id
_entity_poly.type
_entity_poly.pdbx_seq_one_letter_code
_entity_poly.pdbx_strand_id
1 'polypeptide(L)'
;MATFQGYQRNIERNVDNTPMLDTANNEQVHATYTDVILKFNNENHGNGTLYITTSRLVWIACDTSTVSYAFPYLGMVLHAVSKDKALCETPCVFIQLQGDSADDEEGDIPVVILAPAQAEQVENIFEGISQMNSLIEPLVSQSEDESDGDEDFDEDSYDEEDAVEVDEHVQEQDE
;
A
#
# COMPACT_ATOMS: atom_id res chain seq x y z
N MET A 1 3.12 -0.74 -18.27
CA MET A 1 3.91 -1.56 -17.33
C MET A 1 2.96 -2.59 -16.74
N ALA A 2 3.30 -3.87 -16.75
CA ALA A 2 2.44 -4.90 -16.16
C ALA A 2 2.59 -4.84 -14.64
N THR A 3 1.61 -4.25 -13.96
CA THR A 3 1.46 -4.35 -12.50
C THR A 3 1.09 -5.78 -12.16
N PHE A 4 2.05 -6.55 -11.68
CA PHE A 4 1.83 -7.94 -11.28
C PHE A 4 1.21 -7.96 -9.88
N GLN A 5 -0.05 -8.39 -9.78
CA GLN A 5 -0.77 -8.56 -8.50
C GLN A 5 -0.55 -9.95 -7.89
N GLY A 6 -0.01 -10.91 -8.66
CA GLY A 6 0.27 -12.27 -8.18
C GLY A 6 1.55 -12.39 -7.35
N TYR A 7 1.77 -13.55 -6.74
CA TYR A 7 3.03 -13.88 -6.06
C TYR A 7 4.04 -14.53 -7.02
N GLN A 8 5.34 -14.36 -6.73
CA GLN A 8 6.43 -14.98 -7.48
C GLN A 8 7.08 -16.09 -6.65
N ARG A 9 7.40 -17.21 -7.30
CA ARG A 9 8.15 -18.33 -6.72
C ARG A 9 9.50 -18.48 -7.43
N ASN A 10 10.48 -19.08 -6.77
CA ASN A 10 11.84 -19.28 -7.30
C ASN A 10 12.51 -17.97 -7.73
N ILE A 11 12.39 -16.95 -6.89
CA ILE A 11 13.04 -15.68 -7.16
C ILE A 11 14.57 -15.82 -7.23
N GLU A 12 15.18 -15.00 -8.09
CA GLU A 12 16.61 -14.97 -8.26
C GLU A 12 17.29 -14.44 -6.98
N ARG A 13 18.37 -15.12 -6.61
CA ARG A 13 19.18 -14.81 -5.43
C ARG A 13 20.57 -14.40 -5.86
N ASN A 14 21.16 -13.46 -5.14
CA ASN A 14 22.59 -13.15 -5.26
C ASN A 14 23.44 -14.29 -4.67
N VAL A 15 24.76 -14.20 -4.91
CA VAL A 15 25.76 -15.13 -4.35
C VAL A 15 25.74 -15.18 -2.82
N ASP A 16 25.33 -14.09 -2.17
CA ASP A 16 25.21 -13.97 -0.71
C ASP A 16 23.83 -14.41 -0.16
N ASN A 17 22.99 -15.09 -0.95
CA ASN A 17 21.63 -15.51 -0.58
C ASN A 17 20.71 -14.32 -0.20
N THR A 18 20.93 -13.16 -0.81
CA THR A 18 20.06 -11.98 -0.74
C THR A 18 19.17 -11.90 -1.98
N PRO A 19 17.98 -11.26 -1.91
CA PRO A 19 17.12 -11.11 -3.07
C PRO A 19 17.77 -10.24 -4.15
N MET A 20 17.55 -10.60 -5.42
CA MET A 20 17.89 -9.71 -6.53
C MET A 20 16.87 -8.57 -6.62
N LEU A 21 17.30 -7.36 -6.30
CA LEU A 21 16.46 -6.16 -6.32
C LEU A 21 16.34 -5.61 -7.74
N ASP A 22 15.16 -5.08 -8.06
CA ASP A 22 14.92 -4.37 -9.30
C ASP A 22 15.45 -2.94 -9.24
N THR A 23 16.71 -2.77 -9.65
CA THR A 23 17.36 -1.45 -9.73
C THR A 23 16.72 -0.53 -10.77
N ALA A 24 15.99 -1.06 -11.76
CA ALA A 24 15.32 -0.23 -12.76
C ALA A 24 14.10 0.48 -12.19
N ASN A 25 13.41 -0.14 -11.24
CA ASN A 25 12.31 0.44 -10.47
C ASN A 25 12.77 1.05 -9.14
N ASN A 26 14.08 1.22 -8.95
CA ASN A 26 14.67 1.81 -7.75
C ASN A 26 14.30 1.06 -6.45
N GLU A 27 14.09 -0.26 -6.55
CA GLU A 27 13.74 -1.15 -5.44
C GLU A 27 14.88 -1.18 -4.41
N GLN A 28 14.57 -0.89 -3.15
CA GLN A 28 15.53 -0.89 -2.04
C GLN A 28 15.03 -1.75 -0.88
N VAL A 29 15.96 -2.34 -0.13
CA VAL A 29 15.63 -3.03 1.12
C VAL A 29 15.34 -2.00 2.19
N HIS A 30 14.14 -2.05 2.77
CA HIS A 30 13.71 -1.23 3.89
C HIS A 30 14.09 -1.88 5.23
N ALA A 31 13.78 -3.17 5.39
CA ALA A 31 14.08 -3.92 6.60
C ALA A 31 14.40 -5.39 6.30
N THR A 32 15.13 -6.05 7.19
CA THR A 32 15.49 -7.46 7.06
C THR A 32 15.35 -8.16 8.40
N TYR A 33 14.74 -9.34 8.37
CA TYR A 33 14.51 -10.19 9.55
C TYR A 33 14.96 -11.61 9.25
N THR A 34 15.91 -12.11 10.01
CA THR A 34 16.35 -13.51 9.95
C THR A 34 15.44 -14.38 10.80
N ASP A 35 15.51 -15.69 10.58
CA ASP A 35 14.76 -16.67 11.37
C ASP A 35 13.23 -16.47 11.34
N VAL A 36 12.73 -16.20 10.14
CA VAL A 36 11.30 -16.08 9.87
C VAL A 36 10.81 -17.34 9.16
N ILE A 37 9.88 -18.04 9.79
CA ILE A 37 9.20 -19.18 9.18
C ILE A 37 8.12 -18.67 8.24
N LEU A 38 8.12 -19.18 7.00
CA LEU A 38 7.06 -18.93 6.03
C LEU A 38 6.11 -20.12 5.99
N LYS A 39 4.82 -19.86 6.22
CA LYS A 39 3.76 -20.79 5.79
C LYS A 39 2.96 -20.15 4.66
N PHE A 40 2.74 -20.89 3.59
CA PHE A 40 1.96 -20.44 2.44
C PHE A 40 0.90 -21.49 2.11
N ASN A 41 -0.36 -21.10 2.02
CA ASN A 41 -1.49 -22.02 1.79
C ASN A 41 -1.48 -23.25 2.73
N ASN A 42 -1.24 -23.02 4.03
CA ASN A 42 -1.08 -24.04 5.07
C ASN A 42 0.13 -24.98 4.91
N GLU A 43 0.96 -24.81 3.88
CA GLU A 43 2.22 -25.52 3.73
C GLU A 43 3.34 -24.77 4.46
N ASN A 44 4.14 -25.49 5.25
CA ASN A 44 5.28 -24.91 5.94
C ASN A 44 6.53 -25.01 5.06
N HIS A 45 7.06 -23.86 4.62
CA HIS A 45 8.27 -23.77 3.80
C HIS A 45 9.55 -23.70 4.64
N GLY A 46 9.44 -23.74 5.97
CA GLY A 46 10.59 -23.71 6.88
C GLY A 46 11.08 -22.30 7.15
N ASN A 47 12.32 -22.22 7.62
CA ASN A 47 12.93 -20.99 8.13
C ASN A 47 13.71 -20.24 7.05
N GLY A 48 13.66 -18.91 7.09
CA GLY A 48 14.31 -18.08 6.09
C GLY A 48 14.54 -16.66 6.55
N THR A 49 15.00 -15.84 5.62
CA THR A 49 15.21 -14.41 5.82
C THR A 49 14.13 -13.64 5.06
N LEU A 50 13.40 -12.81 5.79
CA LEU A 50 12.41 -11.90 5.25
C LEU A 50 13.05 -10.55 4.93
N TYR A 51 12.83 -10.06 3.72
CA TYR A 51 13.25 -8.76 3.24
C TYR A 51 12.00 -7.96 2.91
N ILE A 52 11.80 -6.86 3.62
CA ILE A 52 10.80 -5.86 3.30
C ILE A 52 11.48 -4.89 2.33
N THR A 53 11.05 -4.86 1.07
CA THR A 53 11.55 -3.90 0.08
C THR A 53 10.55 -2.77 -0.13
N THR A 54 10.95 -1.74 -0.85
CA THR A 54 10.05 -0.63 -1.22
C THR A 54 8.95 -1.04 -2.22
N SER A 55 9.06 -2.21 -2.84
CA SER A 55 8.16 -2.62 -3.93
C SER A 55 7.41 -3.93 -3.62
N ARG A 56 8.00 -4.83 -2.83
CA ARG A 56 7.43 -6.14 -2.53
C ARG A 56 8.04 -6.72 -1.25
N LEU A 57 7.34 -7.69 -0.69
CA LEU A 57 7.88 -8.52 0.38
C LEU A 57 8.60 -9.71 -0.22
N VAL A 58 9.81 -10.00 0.23
CA VAL A 58 10.62 -11.09 -0.31
C VAL A 58 11.07 -12.02 0.81
N TRP A 59 10.76 -13.31 0.70
CA TRP A 59 11.22 -14.32 1.64
C TRP A 59 12.21 -15.27 0.96
N ILE A 60 13.40 -15.37 1.54
CA ILE A 60 14.47 -16.25 1.09
C ILE A 60 14.62 -17.42 2.06
N ALA A 61 14.42 -18.63 1.58
CA ALA A 61 14.66 -19.81 2.39
C ALA A 61 16.13 -19.91 2.82
N CYS A 62 16.37 -20.36 4.05
CA CYS A 62 17.72 -20.63 4.54
C CYS A 62 18.36 -21.79 3.75
N ASP A 63 17.58 -22.82 3.46
CA ASP A 63 17.98 -23.94 2.62
C ASP A 63 17.91 -23.55 1.14
N THR A 64 19.00 -23.73 0.40
CA THR A 64 19.05 -23.47 -1.05
C THR A 64 18.18 -24.41 -1.88
N SER A 65 17.79 -25.55 -1.31
CA SER A 65 16.88 -26.52 -1.92
C SER A 65 15.41 -26.11 -1.83
N THR A 66 15.09 -25.14 -0.96
CA THR A 66 13.72 -24.68 -0.71
C THR A 66 13.41 -23.46 -1.58
N VAL A 67 12.18 -23.40 -2.07
CA VAL A 67 11.68 -22.32 -2.94
C VAL A 67 11.63 -21.01 -2.17
N SER A 68 12.15 -19.93 -2.77
CA SER A 68 11.92 -18.55 -2.28
C SER A 68 10.68 -17.93 -2.89
N TYR A 69 10.08 -17.00 -2.16
CA TYR A 69 8.85 -16.35 -2.55
C TYR A 69 8.99 -14.83 -2.54
N ALA A 70 8.28 -14.15 -3.42
CA ALA A 70 8.06 -12.72 -3.35
C ALA A 70 6.58 -12.40 -3.52
N PHE A 71 6.10 -11.47 -2.71
CA PHE A 71 4.71 -11.07 -2.60
C PHE A 71 4.61 -9.55 -2.82
N PRO A 72 4.06 -9.08 -3.95
CA PRO A 72 3.89 -7.66 -4.18
C PRO A 72 2.82 -7.09 -3.24
N TYR A 73 3.04 -5.87 -2.75
CA TYR A 73 2.09 -5.17 -1.88
C TYR A 73 0.73 -4.96 -2.56
N LEU A 74 0.73 -4.69 -3.87
CA LEU A 74 -0.49 -4.51 -4.65
C LEU A 74 -1.39 -5.75 -4.65
N GLY A 75 -0.82 -6.94 -4.42
CA GLY A 75 -1.55 -8.19 -4.29
C GLY A 75 -1.96 -8.53 -2.86
N MET A 76 -1.61 -7.72 -1.86
CA MET A 76 -1.98 -7.94 -0.46
C MET A 76 -3.33 -7.29 -0.17
N VAL A 77 -4.35 -8.11 0.11
CA VAL A 77 -5.69 -7.64 0.47
C VAL A 77 -5.69 -7.09 1.89
N LEU A 78 -5.03 -7.80 2.81
CA LEU A 78 -4.84 -7.35 4.18
C LEU A 78 -3.62 -8.02 4.81
N HIS A 79 -3.09 -7.38 5.84
CA HIS A 79 -2.09 -7.94 6.74
C HIS A 79 -2.47 -7.60 8.19
N ALA A 80 -2.25 -8.54 9.11
CA ALA A 80 -2.61 -8.39 10.51
C ALA A 80 -1.67 -9.18 11.42
N VAL A 81 -1.47 -8.72 12.65
CA VAL A 81 -0.77 -9.49 13.67
C VAL A 81 -1.73 -10.50 14.29
N SER A 82 -1.38 -11.79 14.21
CA SER A 82 -2.10 -12.88 14.85
C SER A 82 -1.30 -13.47 16.01
N LYS A 83 -1.98 -13.70 17.13
CA LYS A 83 -1.45 -14.40 18.31
C LYS A 83 -2.16 -15.75 18.51
N ASP A 84 -2.85 -16.23 17.48
CA ASP A 84 -3.63 -17.45 17.54
C ASP A 84 -2.72 -18.69 17.46
N LYS A 85 -2.75 -19.47 18.55
CA LYS A 85 -2.01 -20.72 18.67
C LYS A 85 -2.47 -21.81 17.71
N ALA A 86 -3.70 -21.72 17.19
CA ALA A 86 -4.18 -22.63 16.15
C ALA A 86 -3.46 -22.40 14.82
N LEU A 87 -3.03 -21.16 14.56
CA LEU A 87 -2.34 -20.75 13.34
C LEU A 87 -0.82 -20.95 13.45
N CYS A 88 -0.25 -20.48 14.56
CA CYS A 88 1.16 -20.66 14.87
C CYS A 88 1.39 -20.65 16.39
N GLU A 89 2.30 -21.50 16.88
CA GLU A 89 2.61 -21.56 18.31
C GLU A 89 3.19 -20.23 18.84
N THR A 90 3.81 -19.44 17.96
CA THR A 90 4.35 -18.11 18.21
C THR A 90 3.51 -17.02 17.54
N PRO A 91 3.54 -15.76 18.05
CA PRO A 91 2.89 -14.65 17.37
C PRO A 91 3.46 -14.50 15.95
N CYS A 92 2.59 -14.21 14.99
CA CYS A 92 2.91 -14.20 13.57
C CYS A 92 2.15 -13.09 12.84
N VAL A 93 2.64 -12.73 11.66
CA VAL A 93 1.94 -11.83 10.75
C VAL A 93 1.17 -12.68 9.75
N PHE A 94 -0.14 -12.47 9.71
CA PHE A 94 -1.05 -13.05 8.73
C PHE A 94 -1.22 -12.08 7.57
N ILE A 95 -1.14 -12.57 6.34
CA ILE A 95 -1.33 -11.78 5.13
C ILE A 95 -2.26 -12.56 4.21
N GLN A 96 -3.34 -11.93 3.79
CA GLN A 96 -4.23 -12.45 2.77
C GLN A 96 -3.86 -11.81 1.44
N LEU A 97 -3.59 -12.64 0.43
CA LEU A 97 -3.34 -12.18 -0.93
C LEU A 97 -4.65 -12.16 -1.74
N GLN A 98 -4.65 -11.40 -2.82
CA GLN A 98 -5.75 -11.36 -3.77
C GLN A 98 -5.83 -12.73 -4.47
N GLY A 99 -7.01 -13.35 -4.44
CA GLY A 99 -7.27 -14.56 -5.21
C GLY A 99 -7.41 -14.24 -6.70
N ASP A 100 -7.04 -15.18 -7.56
CA ASP A 100 -7.04 -15.01 -9.03
C ASP A 100 -8.44 -15.09 -9.67
N SER A 101 -9.49 -15.42 -8.90
CA SER A 101 -10.81 -15.70 -9.46
C SER A 101 -11.86 -14.68 -9.02
N ALA A 102 -12.33 -13.90 -10.00
CA ALA A 102 -13.53 -13.06 -9.87
C ALA A 102 -14.84 -13.89 -9.88
N ASP A 103 -14.78 -15.22 -10.01
CA ASP A 103 -15.95 -16.09 -10.28
C ASP A 103 -15.94 -17.45 -9.54
N ASP A 104 -14.92 -17.76 -8.71
CA ASP A 104 -14.91 -19.01 -7.94
C ASP A 104 -15.30 -18.74 -6.48
N GLU A 105 -16.55 -19.05 -6.13
CA GLU A 105 -17.03 -19.09 -4.74
C GLU A 105 -16.37 -20.24 -3.91
N GLU A 106 -15.48 -21.03 -4.52
CA GLU A 106 -14.76 -22.17 -3.93
C GLU A 106 -13.23 -22.09 -4.05
N GLY A 107 -12.67 -20.97 -4.55
CA GLY A 107 -11.23 -20.80 -4.69
C GLY A 107 -10.55 -20.53 -3.34
N ASP A 108 -9.56 -21.35 -2.96
CA ASP A 108 -8.72 -21.11 -1.79
C ASP A 108 -8.01 -19.75 -1.93
N ILE A 109 -8.37 -18.81 -1.05
CA ILE A 109 -7.74 -17.50 -1.00
C ILE A 109 -6.29 -17.69 -0.55
N PRO A 110 -5.29 -17.21 -1.32
CA PRO A 110 -3.91 -17.43 -0.97
C PRO A 110 -3.55 -16.71 0.33
N VAL A 111 -3.03 -17.46 1.29
CA VAL A 111 -2.67 -16.96 2.63
C VAL A 111 -1.20 -17.17 2.90
N VAL A 112 -0.56 -16.11 3.40
CA VAL A 112 0.83 -16.11 3.86
C VAL A 112 0.86 -15.86 5.36
N ILE A 113 1.60 -16.70 6.09
CA ILE A 113 1.87 -16.52 7.51
C ILE A 113 3.38 -16.41 7.71
N LEU A 114 3.80 -15.33 8.36
CA LEU A 114 5.19 -15.05 8.70
C LEU A 114 5.34 -15.18 10.21
N ALA A 115 6.05 -16.20 10.65
CA ALA A 115 6.28 -16.47 12.06
C ALA A 115 7.76 -16.25 12.38
N PRO A 116 8.16 -15.05 12.85
CA PRO A 116 9.52 -14.84 13.32
C PRO A 116 9.80 -15.65 14.58
N ALA A 117 11.06 -16.04 14.77
CA ALA A 117 11.50 -16.71 15.99
C ALA A 117 11.33 -15.81 17.25
N GLN A 118 11.40 -14.48 17.06
CA GLN A 118 11.26 -13.49 18.13
C GLN A 118 9.92 -12.77 18.03
N ALA A 119 9.14 -12.81 19.11
CA ALA A 119 7.82 -12.16 19.17
C ALA A 119 7.86 -10.64 18.97
N GLU A 120 8.96 -9.99 19.41
CA GLU A 120 9.16 -8.54 19.26
C GLU A 120 9.33 -8.13 17.80
N GLN A 121 9.75 -9.04 16.92
CA GLN A 121 9.89 -8.76 15.50
C GLN A 121 8.55 -8.76 14.76
N VAL A 122 7.50 -9.38 15.31
CA VAL A 122 6.18 -9.49 14.66
C VAL A 122 5.60 -8.11 14.40
N GLU A 123 5.66 -7.23 15.40
CA GLU A 123 5.16 -5.87 15.30
C GLU A 123 6.01 -5.04 14.33
N ASN A 124 7.34 -5.17 14.40
CA ASN A 124 8.25 -4.49 13.46
C ASN A 124 8.04 -4.95 12.00
N ILE A 125 7.77 -6.24 11.77
CA ILE A 125 7.44 -6.78 10.45
C ILE A 125 6.11 -6.20 9.97
N PHE A 126 5.09 -6.20 10.83
CA PHE A 126 3.78 -5.63 10.52
C PHE A 126 3.88 -4.14 10.15
N GLU A 127 4.54 -3.34 10.98
CA GLU A 127 4.74 -1.90 10.74
C GLU A 127 5.54 -1.67 9.44
N GLY A 128 6.60 -2.43 9.20
CA GLY A 128 7.38 -2.33 7.97
C GLY A 128 6.55 -2.67 6.72
N ILE A 129 5.67 -3.67 6.79
CA ILE A 129 4.73 -4.00 5.71
C ILE A 129 3.71 -2.87 5.54
N SER A 130 3.09 -2.39 6.62
CA SER A 130 2.13 -1.28 6.60
C SER A 130 2.71 -0.03 5.96
N GLN A 131 3.94 0.33 6.36
CA GLN A 131 4.63 1.51 5.85
C GLN A 131 4.88 1.40 4.35
N MET A 132 5.44 0.28 3.87
CA MET A 132 5.70 0.11 2.44
C MET A 132 4.42 -0.03 1.63
N ASN A 133 3.41 -0.75 2.15
CA ASN A 133 2.13 -0.89 1.47
C ASN A 133 1.42 0.46 1.30
N SER A 134 1.51 1.35 2.30
CA SER A 134 0.95 2.71 2.21
C SER A 134 1.66 3.62 1.20
N LEU A 135 2.88 3.29 0.78
CA LEU A 135 3.63 4.06 -0.23
C LEU A 135 3.30 3.64 -1.66
N ILE A 136 2.67 2.47 -1.84
CA ILE A 136 2.21 2.02 -3.15
C ILE A 136 0.90 2.76 -3.45
N GLU A 137 0.99 3.78 -4.30
CA GLU A 137 -0.19 4.43 -4.84
C GLU A 137 -0.97 3.40 -5.67
N PRO A 138 -2.22 3.03 -5.31
CA PRO A 138 -3.06 2.30 -6.24
C PRO A 138 -3.20 3.19 -7.47
N LEU A 139 -2.91 2.64 -8.65
CA LEU A 139 -3.18 3.31 -9.91
C LEU A 139 -4.69 3.54 -10.00
N VAL A 140 -5.16 4.66 -9.46
CA VAL A 140 -6.46 5.22 -9.80
C VAL A 140 -6.39 5.44 -11.29
N SER A 141 -7.11 4.61 -12.03
CA SER A 141 -7.47 4.89 -13.41
C SER A 141 -7.98 6.33 -13.42
N GLN A 142 -7.20 7.25 -13.96
CA GLN A 142 -7.71 8.54 -14.40
C GLN A 142 -8.65 8.24 -15.56
N SER A 143 -9.85 7.73 -15.26
CA SER A 143 -10.99 7.97 -16.12
C SER A 143 -11.44 9.37 -15.79
N GLU A 144 -11.05 10.28 -16.66
CA GLU A 144 -11.59 11.62 -16.79
C GLU A 144 -13.12 11.59 -16.60
N ASP A 145 -13.62 12.25 -15.55
CA ASP A 145 -14.88 12.97 -15.67
C ASP A 145 -14.56 14.44 -15.42
N GLU A 146 -14.64 15.18 -16.52
CA GLU A 146 -14.27 16.58 -16.62
C GLU A 146 -15.38 17.48 -16.07
N SER A 147 -14.99 18.72 -15.74
CA SER A 147 -15.86 19.88 -15.61
C SER A 147 -16.56 20.10 -14.25
N ASP A 148 -15.77 20.45 -13.22
CA ASP A 148 -16.24 21.53 -12.33
C ASP A 148 -16.21 22.83 -13.14
N GLY A 149 -17.39 23.28 -13.55
CA GLY A 149 -17.57 24.47 -14.37
C GLY A 149 -17.09 25.73 -13.66
N ASP A 150 -16.13 26.40 -14.30
CA ASP A 150 -15.64 27.73 -14.00
C ASP A 150 -16.77 28.79 -14.04
N GLU A 151 -16.92 29.47 -12.90
CA GLU A 151 -17.00 30.93 -12.72
C GLU A 151 -18.11 31.78 -13.40
N ASP A 152 -18.93 32.42 -12.56
CA ASP A 152 -19.28 33.85 -12.67
C ASP A 152 -19.87 34.32 -11.31
N PHE A 153 -18.97 34.62 -10.36
CA PHE A 153 -19.31 35.39 -9.16
C PHE A 153 -18.77 36.81 -9.42
N ASP A 154 -19.63 37.69 -9.95
CA ASP A 154 -19.31 39.11 -10.10
C ASP A 154 -19.02 39.69 -8.70
N GLU A 155 -17.74 39.90 -8.41
CA GLU A 155 -17.22 40.49 -7.20
C GLU A 155 -17.38 42.02 -7.26
N ASP A 156 -18.14 42.54 -6.30
CA ASP A 156 -18.42 43.95 -6.08
C ASP A 156 -17.14 44.82 -6.05
N SER A 157 -17.12 45.87 -6.88
CA SER A 157 -16.08 46.90 -6.91
C SER A 157 -16.10 47.73 -5.61
N TYR A 158 -14.95 47.76 -4.94
CA TYR A 158 -14.60 48.45 -3.70
C TYR A 158 -14.94 49.95 -3.62
N ASP A 159 -15.46 50.32 -2.43
CA ASP A 159 -15.29 51.49 -1.55
C ASP A 159 -14.96 52.92 -2.05
N GLU A 160 -15.87 53.83 -1.62
CA GLU A 160 -15.66 55.03 -0.77
C GLU A 160 -14.73 56.17 -1.25
N GLU A 161 -15.28 57.40 -1.38
CA GLU A 161 -14.91 58.58 -0.57
C GLU A 161 -15.66 59.87 -1.03
N ASP A 162 -16.27 60.52 -0.03
CA ASP A 162 -16.45 61.96 0.21
C ASP A 162 -17.33 62.92 -0.64
N ALA A 163 -18.33 63.46 0.08
CA ALA A 163 -18.76 64.86 0.20
C ALA A 163 -19.33 65.62 -1.02
N VAL A 164 -20.57 66.12 -0.90
CA VAL A 164 -20.86 67.49 -0.38
C VAL A 164 -22.36 67.72 -0.20
N GLU A 165 -22.73 68.36 0.91
CA GLU A 165 -24.04 68.97 1.16
C GLU A 165 -24.28 70.21 0.28
N VAL A 166 -25.48 70.34 -0.27
CA VAL A 166 -26.20 71.62 -0.56
C VAL A 166 -27.65 71.26 -0.92
N ASP A 167 -28.62 71.47 -0.04
CA ASP A 167 -29.38 72.70 0.25
C ASP A 167 -30.65 72.86 -0.61
N GLU A 168 -31.67 73.46 0.01
CA GLU A 168 -33.10 73.41 -0.27
C GLU A 168 -33.60 74.02 -1.60
N HIS A 169 -34.85 73.63 -1.92
CA HIS A 169 -35.92 74.43 -2.54
C HIS A 169 -35.68 75.03 -3.93
N VAL A 170 -36.47 74.58 -4.94
CA VAL A 170 -37.39 75.48 -5.67
C VAL A 170 -38.62 74.68 -6.13
N GLN A 171 -39.78 75.30 -5.92
CA GLN A 171 -41.14 74.91 -6.32
C GLN A 171 -41.37 75.09 -7.84
N GLU A 172 -42.63 74.86 -8.25
CA GLU A 172 -43.29 75.36 -9.47
C GLU A 172 -43.15 74.49 -10.73
N GLN A 173 -44.17 74.28 -11.55
CA GLN A 173 -45.61 74.58 -11.51
C GLN A 173 -46.27 73.76 -12.65
N ASP A 174 -47.58 73.59 -12.55
CA ASP A 174 -48.56 73.33 -13.62
C ASP A 174 -48.09 73.44 -15.09
N GLU A 175 -48.46 72.44 -15.88
CA GLU A 175 -49.43 72.61 -16.98
C GLU A 175 -50.17 71.29 -17.30
#